data_AF-A0A6S7FLI5-F1
#
_entry.id   AF-A0A6S7FLI5-F1
#
_cell.length_a   1.000
_cell.length_b   1.000
_cell.length_c   1.000
_cell.angle_alpha   90.00
_cell.angle_beta   90.00
_cell.angle_gamma   90.00
#
_symmetry.space_group_name_H-M   'P 1'
#
loop_
_entity.id
_entity.type
_entity.pdbx_description
1 polymer ?
#
loop_
_entity_poly.entity_id
_entity_poly.type
_entity_poly.pdbx_seq_one_letter_code
_entity_poly.pdbx_strand_id
1 'polypeptide(L)'
;MNVMNAKKFCLVIGSSIVLYAVFSVLVKTNYIPLSRGRNLFRTQSNQDGFINNHARIKTDAPTITRQDYARVSPSQLQRPSMNSESHIKYNVSLSPDCYTIVRPAESLNSIPSDLDRKSITQLETEATIASKQGEAVKRFPTTLIIGVRKAGTRALLAILRLHPQVKSCGPEVHFFDQRYPRGLQWYLDQTPDVRAGQQTIEKTPSYFVVKGVPERILEYSKSINKSLKFLVIFRDPTVRAVSDYVQLNLGVQTKYHRALKPFEQMVIKNNSALKIDTSWGVIKTGVYAKHLERWLRYFPREWFHFVSGEELVNNPFQEIKRVERFLEIKPYFRKANFVFNEKKGFPCFRGAAKKNERCLGKTKGRAHPTVDPRILSELRRYYRPFNEQLYKMTDRNFQWP
;
A
#
# COMPACT_ATOMS: atom_id res chain seq x y z
N MET A 1 -42.20 24.97 63.13
CA MET A 1 -41.95 26.40 62.89
C MET A 1 -41.24 26.58 61.55
N ASN A 2 -41.64 27.62 60.82
CA ASN A 2 -41.01 28.35 59.71
C ASN A 2 -39.74 27.87 58.94
N VAL A 3 -39.78 28.21 57.64
CA VAL A 3 -38.69 28.43 56.65
C VAL A 3 -38.05 27.21 55.96
N MET A 4 -38.05 27.29 54.61
CA MET A 4 -37.44 26.36 53.65
C MET A 4 -36.01 26.80 53.30
N ASN A 5 -35.22 25.94 52.64
CA ASN A 5 -34.44 26.40 51.48
C ASN A 5 -34.24 25.31 50.42
N ALA A 6 -33.97 25.71 49.17
CA ALA A 6 -34.15 24.88 48.00
C ALA A 6 -32.85 24.28 47.43
N LYS A 7 -32.80 22.95 47.31
CA LYS A 7 -31.93 22.22 46.34
C LYS A 7 -32.66 21.12 45.55
N LYS A 8 -33.98 21.26 45.36
CA LYS A 8 -34.79 20.50 44.38
C LYS A 8 -35.13 21.33 43.14
N PHE A 9 -34.12 21.93 42.49
CA PHE A 9 -34.34 22.68 41.23
C PHE A 9 -33.15 22.67 40.25
N CYS A 10 -32.60 21.48 39.96
CA CYS A 10 -31.71 21.26 38.79
C CYS A 10 -31.73 19.81 38.27
N LEU A 11 -32.86 19.09 38.40
CA LEU A 11 -33.02 17.72 37.90
C LEU A 11 -33.67 17.65 36.50
N VAL A 12 -33.71 18.75 35.74
CA VAL A 12 -34.42 18.84 34.44
C VAL A 12 -33.64 19.58 33.33
N ILE A 13 -32.30 19.65 33.39
CA ILE A 13 -31.46 19.98 32.20
C ILE A 13 -30.19 19.10 32.11
N GLY A 14 -30.15 17.94 32.79
CA GLY A 14 -28.96 17.08 32.83
C GLY A 14 -28.91 15.95 31.80
N SER A 15 -30.06 15.49 31.31
CA SER A 15 -30.20 14.17 30.66
C SER A 15 -30.61 14.21 29.18
N SER A 16 -31.02 15.36 28.64
CA SER A 16 -31.53 15.47 27.25
C SER A 16 -30.45 15.66 26.17
N ILE A 17 -29.24 16.08 26.55
CA ILE A 17 -28.14 16.36 25.60
C ILE A 17 -27.40 15.07 25.18
N VAL A 18 -27.30 14.08 26.08
CA VAL A 18 -26.55 12.84 25.83
C VAL A 18 -27.24 11.96 24.78
N LEU A 19 -28.57 11.87 24.75
CA LEU A 19 -29.29 11.05 23.76
C LEU A 19 -29.24 11.65 22.34
N TYR A 20 -29.34 12.99 22.20
CA TYR A 20 -29.30 13.64 20.89
C TYR A 20 -27.91 13.55 20.22
N ALA A 21 -26.84 13.49 21.02
CA ALA A 21 -25.48 13.28 20.52
C ALA A 21 -25.29 11.88 19.91
N VAL A 22 -25.92 10.83 20.47
CA VAL A 22 -25.79 9.45 19.99
C VAL A 22 -26.58 9.23 18.70
N PHE A 23 -27.81 9.75 18.59
CA PHE A 23 -28.62 9.56 17.38
C PHE A 23 -28.06 10.30 16.14
N SER A 24 -27.42 11.45 16.33
CA SER A 24 -26.90 12.27 15.22
C SER A 24 -25.68 11.64 14.50
N VAL A 25 -24.96 10.72 15.15
CA VAL A 25 -23.74 10.09 14.60
C VAL A 25 -24.07 8.85 13.74
N LEU A 26 -25.21 8.18 13.98
CA LEU A 26 -25.58 6.94 13.29
C LEU A 26 -26.22 7.12 11.89
N VAL A 27 -26.47 8.37 11.47
CA VAL A 27 -27.24 8.66 10.22
C VAL A 27 -26.34 9.05 9.02
N LYS A 28 -25.01 9.18 9.19
CA LYS A 28 -24.10 9.72 8.13
C LYS A 28 -22.87 8.86 7.78
N THR A 29 -23.01 7.53 7.67
CA THR A 29 -21.95 6.65 7.07
C THR A 29 -22.50 5.46 6.26
N ASN A 30 -23.61 5.62 5.54
CA ASN A 30 -24.01 4.64 4.51
C ASN A 30 -23.12 4.77 3.25
N TYR A 31 -22.29 3.76 2.97
CA TYR A 31 -22.08 3.20 1.61
C TYR A 31 -21.08 2.03 1.60
N ILE A 32 -21.58 0.78 1.63
CA ILE A 32 -20.94 -0.36 0.96
C ILE A 32 -22.05 -1.13 0.22
N PRO A 33 -22.01 -1.24 -1.12
CA PRO A 33 -23.01 -2.02 -1.86
C PRO A 33 -22.64 -3.51 -1.85
N LEU A 34 -23.64 -4.38 -1.67
CA LEU A 34 -23.50 -5.80 -1.99
C LEU A 34 -24.78 -6.35 -2.63
N SER A 35 -24.63 -6.92 -3.81
CA SER A 35 -25.69 -7.50 -4.62
C SER A 35 -26.17 -8.85 -4.07
N ARG A 36 -27.48 -9.04 -4.01
CA ARG A 36 -28.13 -10.36 -4.14
C ARG A 36 -29.57 -10.17 -4.61
N GLY A 37 -30.06 -11.07 -5.45
CA GLY A 37 -31.47 -11.15 -5.79
C GLY A 37 -31.90 -12.60 -5.89
N ARG A 38 -33.19 -12.86 -5.64
CA ARG A 38 -34.06 -13.82 -6.33
C ARG A 38 -35.47 -13.84 -5.71
N ASN A 39 -36.44 -13.66 -6.61
CA ASN A 39 -37.81 -14.21 -6.69
C ASN A 39 -38.53 -14.71 -5.41
N LEU A 40 -39.75 -14.19 -5.22
CA LEU A 40 -40.97 -14.89 -4.77
C LEU A 40 -42.15 -13.87 -4.77
N PHE A 41 -43.37 -14.13 -5.26
CA PHE A 41 -43.89 -15.22 -6.11
C PHE A 41 -43.83 -14.76 -7.59
N ARG A 42 -44.84 -14.76 -8.51
CA ARG A 42 -46.24 -15.27 -8.58
C ARG A 42 -46.65 -15.46 -10.06
N THR A 43 -47.55 -16.42 -10.31
CA THR A 43 -48.46 -16.58 -11.49
C THR A 43 -47.87 -16.74 -12.90
N GLN A 44 -48.20 -17.88 -13.54
CA GLN A 44 -48.90 -18.05 -14.83
C GLN A 44 -48.73 -16.98 -15.94
N SER A 45 -48.57 -17.32 -17.24
CA SER A 45 -48.72 -18.61 -17.94
C SER A 45 -48.23 -18.57 -19.41
N ASN A 46 -47.89 -19.75 -19.96
CA ASN A 46 -48.01 -20.22 -21.37
C ASN A 46 -47.44 -19.44 -22.59
N GLN A 47 -47.19 -20.24 -23.65
CA GLN A 47 -47.01 -19.91 -25.08
C GLN A 47 -45.70 -19.27 -25.57
N ASP A 48 -44.91 -20.10 -26.28
CA ASP A 48 -44.58 -20.02 -27.72
C ASP A 48 -44.37 -18.65 -28.39
N GLY A 49 -43.32 -18.52 -29.21
CA GLY A 49 -43.22 -17.42 -30.19
C GLY A 49 -41.85 -17.21 -30.83
N PHE A 50 -41.76 -17.45 -32.14
CA PHE A 50 -40.62 -17.10 -33.02
C PHE A 50 -40.61 -15.59 -33.41
N ILE A 51 -39.61 -15.23 -34.23
CA ILE A 51 -39.57 -14.11 -35.22
C ILE A 51 -38.79 -12.84 -34.82
N ASN A 52 -38.03 -12.32 -35.80
CA ASN A 52 -37.21 -11.10 -35.78
C ASN A 52 -38.06 -9.81 -35.89
N ASN A 53 -37.47 -8.64 -35.65
CA ASN A 53 -37.28 -7.66 -36.75
C ASN A 53 -36.40 -6.44 -36.43
N HIS A 54 -36.01 -5.73 -37.49
CA HIS A 54 -35.25 -4.47 -37.45
C HIS A 54 -36.07 -3.27 -36.99
N ALA A 55 -35.39 -2.29 -36.40
CA ALA A 55 -35.68 -0.86 -36.57
C ALA A 55 -34.37 -0.06 -36.60
N ARG A 56 -34.34 1.06 -37.33
CA ARG A 56 -33.15 1.88 -37.61
C ARG A 56 -33.53 3.35 -37.71
N ILE A 57 -32.98 4.21 -36.85
CA ILE A 57 -33.13 5.66 -36.96
C ILE A 57 -31.74 6.32 -36.89
N LYS A 58 -31.50 7.28 -37.78
CA LYS A 58 -30.32 8.16 -37.82
C LYS A 58 -30.70 9.54 -37.27
N THR A 59 -29.71 10.29 -36.82
CA THR A 59 -29.72 11.76 -36.93
C THR A 59 -28.34 12.22 -37.44
N ASP A 60 -28.34 12.99 -38.53
CA ASP A 60 -27.19 13.63 -39.19
C ASP A 60 -27.51 15.16 -39.21
N ALA A 61 -26.63 16.16 -39.24
CA ALA A 61 -25.16 16.29 -39.37
C ALA A 61 -24.76 17.60 -38.59
N PRO A 62 -23.75 18.47 -38.93
CA PRO A 62 -22.62 18.39 -39.86
C PRO A 62 -21.25 18.82 -39.26
N THR A 63 -20.21 18.88 -40.12
CA THR A 63 -18.88 19.45 -39.84
C THR A 63 -18.53 20.49 -40.92
N ILE A 64 -17.89 21.60 -40.57
CA ILE A 64 -17.37 22.61 -41.52
C ILE A 64 -15.92 22.98 -41.13
N THR A 65 -15.10 23.34 -42.11
CA THR A 65 -13.64 23.54 -41.96
C THR A 65 -13.14 24.87 -42.55
N ARG A 66 -12.06 25.36 -41.93
CA ARG A 66 -10.97 26.20 -42.48
C ARG A 66 -11.17 27.70 -42.78
N GLN A 67 -10.08 28.40 -42.44
CA GLN A 67 -9.44 29.55 -43.08
C GLN A 67 -9.83 31.00 -42.70
N ASP A 68 -8.76 31.69 -42.27
CA ASP A 68 -8.32 33.06 -42.57
C ASP A 68 -9.22 34.25 -42.24
N TYR A 69 -8.80 35.04 -41.23
CA TYR A 69 -8.47 36.47 -41.39
C TYR A 69 -7.46 36.90 -40.31
N ALA A 70 -6.69 37.97 -40.55
CA ALA A 70 -5.57 38.40 -39.70
C ALA A 70 -5.56 39.91 -39.42
N ARG A 71 -4.94 40.31 -38.28
CA ARG A 71 -4.86 41.68 -37.72
C ARG A 71 -6.23 42.19 -37.22
N VAL A 72 -6.36 42.80 -36.04
CA VAL A 72 -5.87 44.14 -35.68
C VAL A 72 -5.42 44.24 -34.20
N SER A 73 -4.51 45.18 -33.94
CA SER A 73 -4.13 45.79 -32.66
C SER A 73 -3.50 47.17 -33.00
N PRO A 74 -3.39 48.16 -32.10
CA PRO A 74 -3.64 48.14 -30.65
C PRO A 74 -4.44 49.35 -30.08
N SER A 75 -4.50 49.40 -28.74
CA SER A 75 -4.37 50.60 -27.87
C SER A 75 -5.60 51.22 -27.19
N GLN A 76 -5.28 51.91 -26.09
CA GLN A 76 -6.08 52.82 -25.25
C GLN A 76 -7.28 52.25 -24.46
N LEU A 77 -7.04 52.01 -23.16
CA LEU A 77 -7.68 52.80 -22.09
C LEU A 77 -6.84 52.72 -20.80
N GLN A 78 -6.98 53.73 -19.93
CA GLN A 78 -6.02 54.01 -18.85
C GLN A 78 -6.34 53.30 -17.53
N ARG A 79 -5.30 53.12 -16.69
CA ARG A 79 -5.47 52.90 -15.24
C ARG A 79 -5.60 54.26 -14.53
N PRO A 80 -6.43 54.34 -13.48
CA PRO A 80 -6.10 55.05 -12.25
C PRO A 80 -5.53 54.05 -11.21
N SER A 81 -4.75 54.56 -10.28
CA SER A 81 -4.19 53.78 -9.17
C SER A 81 -4.47 54.47 -7.84
N MET A 82 -4.88 53.73 -6.81
CA MET A 82 -4.35 53.98 -5.47
C MET A 82 -4.46 52.77 -4.54
N ASN A 83 -3.64 52.80 -3.50
CA ASN A 83 -3.34 51.67 -2.62
C ASN A 83 -4.40 51.47 -1.54
N SER A 84 -4.63 50.20 -1.16
CA SER A 84 -4.67 49.84 0.26
C SER A 84 -4.05 48.46 0.44
N GLU A 85 -3.02 48.37 1.28
CA GLU A 85 -2.31 47.12 1.52
C GLU A 85 -3.08 46.26 2.54
N SER A 86 -3.65 45.16 2.08
CA SER A 86 -4.03 44.04 2.96
C SER A 86 -3.29 42.78 2.50
N HIS A 87 -2.03 42.66 2.93
CA HIS A 87 -1.20 41.48 2.69
C HIS A 87 -1.72 40.26 3.48
N ILE A 88 -2.84 39.69 3.05
CA ILE A 88 -3.28 38.36 3.48
C ILE A 88 -2.27 37.36 2.94
N LYS A 89 -1.26 37.06 3.78
CA LYS A 89 -0.32 35.96 3.55
C LYS A 89 -1.09 34.66 3.62
N TYR A 90 -1.64 34.22 2.48
CA TYR A 90 -2.18 32.89 2.29
C TYR A 90 -1.06 31.85 2.40
N ASN A 91 -0.67 31.56 3.65
CA ASN A 91 0.12 30.40 4.02
C ASN A 91 -0.71 29.15 3.68
N VAL A 92 -0.65 28.71 2.43
CA VAL A 92 -1.19 27.42 2.00
C VAL A 92 -0.29 26.32 2.57
N SER A 93 -0.45 26.10 3.88
CA SER A 93 0.02 24.92 4.56
C SER A 93 -0.64 23.72 3.87
N LEU A 94 0.14 22.99 3.09
CA LEU A 94 -0.30 21.72 2.53
C LEU A 94 -0.42 20.74 3.70
N SER A 95 -1.64 20.65 4.24
CA SER A 95 -1.98 19.80 5.39
C SER A 95 -1.35 18.41 5.25
N PRO A 96 -0.76 17.81 6.32
CA PRO A 96 0.04 16.59 6.22
C PRO A 96 -0.68 15.31 5.77
N ASP A 97 -1.91 15.38 5.26
CA ASP A 97 -2.84 14.25 5.04
C ASP A 97 -2.46 13.27 3.90
N CYS A 98 -1.29 13.44 3.29
CA CYS A 98 -0.64 12.45 2.42
C CYS A 98 0.61 11.80 3.07
N TYR A 99 0.96 12.25 4.29
CA TYR A 99 2.11 11.86 5.10
C TYR A 99 1.75 11.60 6.57
N THR A 100 0.47 11.57 6.92
CA THR A 100 -0.06 11.06 8.20
C THR A 100 0.20 9.55 8.32
N ILE A 101 1.46 9.23 8.61
CA ILE A 101 1.74 8.34 9.74
C ILE A 101 0.97 8.95 10.90
N VAL A 102 -0.19 8.38 11.23
CA VAL A 102 -0.81 8.61 12.52
C VAL A 102 0.25 8.21 13.54
N ARG A 103 0.84 9.18 14.24
CA ARG A 103 1.55 8.87 15.48
C ARG A 103 0.49 8.28 16.41
N PRO A 104 0.63 7.05 16.91
CA PRO A 104 0.03 6.75 18.20
C PRO A 104 0.54 7.81 19.18
N ALA A 105 -0.25 8.15 20.19
CA ALA A 105 0.30 8.87 21.33
C ALA A 105 1.51 8.08 21.88
N GLU A 106 2.46 8.78 22.50
CA GLU A 106 3.57 8.14 23.23
C GLU A 106 3.06 7.63 24.59
N SER A 107 2.06 6.75 24.53
CA SER A 107 1.62 5.92 25.63
C SER A 107 2.42 4.61 25.64
N LEU A 108 2.78 4.15 26.84
CA LEU A 108 3.47 2.89 27.10
C LEU A 108 2.54 1.70 26.83
N ASN A 109 2.25 1.47 25.55
CA ASN A 109 1.41 0.36 25.10
C ASN A 109 2.21 -0.93 25.08
N SER A 110 2.45 -1.48 26.27
CA SER A 110 2.49 -2.92 26.45
C SER A 110 1.23 -3.55 25.82
N ILE A 111 1.35 -4.82 25.42
CA ILE A 111 0.31 -5.55 24.69
C ILE A 111 -1.03 -5.50 25.46
N PRO A 112 -2.12 -4.93 24.89
CA PRO A 112 -3.47 -5.12 25.40
C PRO A 112 -3.77 -6.63 25.42
N SER A 113 -4.10 -7.15 26.60
CA SER A 113 -3.87 -8.56 26.95
C SER A 113 -4.97 -9.52 26.48
N ASP A 114 -5.25 -9.54 25.17
CA ASP A 114 -6.30 -10.38 24.58
C ASP A 114 -5.87 -11.84 24.31
N LEU A 115 -4.57 -12.16 24.40
CA LEU A 115 -4.05 -13.53 24.44
C LEU A 115 -2.77 -13.60 25.28
N ASP A 116 -2.75 -14.43 26.33
CA ASP A 116 -1.51 -14.81 27.02
C ASP A 116 -0.69 -15.79 26.16
N ARG A 117 0.62 -15.91 26.43
CA ARG A 117 1.52 -16.88 25.80
C ARG A 117 1.00 -18.31 25.93
N LYS A 118 0.30 -18.67 27.02
CA LYS A 118 -0.39 -19.96 27.17
C LYS A 118 -1.46 -20.17 26.10
N SER A 119 -2.34 -19.20 25.92
CA SER A 119 -3.43 -19.23 24.92
C SER A 119 -2.89 -19.33 23.50
N ILE A 120 -1.81 -18.62 23.17
CA ILE A 120 -1.13 -18.72 21.87
C ILE A 120 -0.56 -20.14 21.67
N THR A 121 0.11 -20.68 22.68
CA THR A 121 0.69 -22.03 22.63
C THR A 121 -0.38 -23.11 22.45
N GLN A 122 -1.55 -22.94 23.08
CA GLN A 122 -2.71 -23.81 22.88
C GLN A 122 -3.23 -23.74 21.43
N LEU A 123 -3.51 -22.55 20.90
CA LEU A 123 -3.98 -22.36 19.52
C LEU A 123 -3.01 -22.96 18.49
N GLU A 124 -1.70 -22.83 18.70
CA GLU A 124 -0.69 -23.43 17.83
C GLU A 124 -0.62 -24.96 17.93
N THR A 125 -0.96 -25.52 19.09
CA THR A 125 -1.03 -26.97 19.34
C THR A 125 -2.26 -27.57 18.67
N GLU A 126 -3.43 -26.98 18.88
CA GLU A 126 -4.71 -27.35 18.25
C GLU A 126 -4.59 -27.30 16.72
N ALA A 127 -4.09 -26.19 16.17
CA ALA A 127 -3.83 -26.04 14.74
C ALA A 127 -2.80 -27.07 14.20
N THR A 128 -1.99 -27.67 15.07
CA THR A 128 -1.01 -28.72 14.69
C THR A 128 -1.57 -30.13 14.81
N ILE A 129 -2.56 -30.37 15.67
CA ILE A 129 -3.34 -31.62 15.70
C ILE A 129 -4.25 -31.69 14.46
N ALA A 130 -5.09 -30.68 14.25
CA ALA A 130 -5.99 -30.59 13.10
C ALA A 130 -5.21 -30.64 11.76
N SER A 131 -4.08 -29.94 11.66
CA SER A 131 -3.24 -30.00 10.45
C SER A 131 -2.57 -31.37 10.22
N LYS A 132 -2.38 -32.21 11.25
CA LYS A 132 -1.94 -33.62 11.08
C LYS A 132 -3.09 -34.52 10.62
N GLN A 133 -4.34 -34.20 11.01
CA GLN A 133 -5.56 -34.86 10.54
C GLN A 133 -5.96 -34.47 9.10
N GLY A 134 -5.19 -33.59 8.45
CA GLY A 134 -5.39 -33.17 7.05
C GLY A 134 -6.26 -31.92 6.86
N GLU A 135 -6.73 -31.33 7.95
CA GLU A 135 -7.56 -30.12 7.94
C GLU A 135 -6.79 -28.88 7.47
N ALA A 136 -7.53 -27.85 7.07
CA ALA A 136 -7.00 -26.54 6.74
C ALA A 136 -7.22 -25.58 7.91
N VAL A 137 -6.14 -25.00 8.43
CA VAL A 137 -6.15 -24.21 9.67
C VAL A 137 -5.53 -22.83 9.46
N LYS A 138 -5.94 -21.82 10.23
CA LYS A 138 -5.23 -20.54 10.28
C LYS A 138 -3.86 -20.72 10.93
N ARG A 139 -2.84 -20.04 10.39
CA ARG A 139 -1.47 -20.05 10.95
C ARG A 139 -0.81 -18.68 10.84
N PHE A 140 -0.24 -18.23 11.95
CA PHE A 140 0.55 -17.01 12.06
C PHE A 140 1.63 -16.92 10.97
N PRO A 141 1.79 -15.76 10.29
CA PRO A 141 2.81 -15.61 9.25
C PRO A 141 4.23 -15.65 9.82
N THR A 142 5.00 -16.65 9.43
CA THR A 142 6.44 -16.75 9.74
C THR A 142 7.31 -16.01 8.70
N THR A 143 6.76 -15.70 7.53
CA THR A 143 7.44 -14.97 6.45
C THR A 143 6.74 -13.63 6.17
N LEU A 144 7.48 -12.52 6.23
CA LEU A 144 6.96 -11.17 6.03
C LEU A 144 7.69 -10.45 4.87
N ILE A 145 6.94 -9.98 3.86
CA ILE A 145 7.46 -9.07 2.82
C ILE A 145 7.32 -7.63 3.34
N ILE A 146 8.32 -7.16 4.07
CA ILE A 146 8.29 -5.93 4.87
C ILE A 146 8.50 -4.64 4.07
N GLY A 147 9.03 -4.72 2.85
CA GLY A 147 9.39 -3.54 2.06
C GLY A 147 9.98 -3.86 0.68
N VAL A 148 10.28 -2.87 -0.16
CA VAL A 148 10.02 -1.43 0.06
C VAL A 148 8.82 -0.96 -0.80
N ARG A 149 8.13 0.11 -0.36
CA ARG A 149 7.07 0.75 -1.14
C ARG A 149 7.58 1.07 -2.55
N LYS A 150 6.80 0.70 -3.57
CA LYS A 150 7.09 0.81 -5.02
C LYS A 150 8.20 -0.06 -5.62
N ALA A 151 9.02 -0.76 -4.83
CA ALA A 151 10.12 -1.56 -5.38
C ALA A 151 9.66 -2.83 -6.13
N GLY A 152 8.54 -3.43 -5.74
CA GLY A 152 7.96 -4.59 -6.44
C GLY A 152 7.22 -5.59 -5.56
N THR A 153 6.98 -5.31 -4.28
CA THR A 153 6.41 -6.24 -3.28
C THR A 153 5.16 -7.02 -3.73
N ARG A 154 4.26 -6.40 -4.53
CA ARG A 154 3.07 -7.09 -5.08
C ARG A 154 3.39 -8.02 -6.26
N ALA A 155 4.47 -7.79 -7.01
CA ALA A 155 4.97 -8.74 -8.01
C ALA A 155 5.52 -9.99 -7.32
N LEU A 156 6.43 -9.81 -6.36
CA LEU A 156 7.01 -10.87 -5.54
C LEU A 156 5.91 -11.74 -4.89
N LEU A 157 4.94 -11.14 -4.19
CA LEU A 157 3.84 -11.89 -3.59
C LEU A 157 2.94 -12.58 -4.64
N ALA A 158 2.68 -11.95 -5.79
CA ALA A 158 1.83 -12.54 -6.83
C ALA A 158 2.48 -13.75 -7.51
N ILE A 159 3.82 -13.77 -7.63
CA ILE A 159 4.58 -14.92 -8.08
C ILE A 159 4.55 -16.00 -7.00
N LEU A 160 4.93 -15.68 -5.75
CA LEU A 160 4.98 -16.66 -4.65
C LEU A 160 3.63 -17.35 -4.41
N ARG A 161 2.49 -16.65 -4.59
CA ARG A 161 1.13 -17.23 -4.56
C ARG A 161 0.85 -18.33 -5.60
N LEU A 162 1.72 -18.54 -6.59
CA LEU A 162 1.63 -19.67 -7.53
C LEU A 162 2.28 -20.95 -7.00
N HIS A 163 3.07 -20.86 -5.92
CA HIS A 163 3.79 -21.97 -5.32
C HIS A 163 2.87 -22.81 -4.43
N PRO A 164 2.83 -24.15 -4.54
CA PRO A 164 1.85 -25.00 -3.84
C PRO A 164 1.99 -24.96 -2.31
N GLN A 165 3.20 -24.74 -1.79
CA GLN A 165 3.47 -24.55 -0.35
C GLN A 165 3.24 -23.11 0.15
N VAL A 166 2.76 -22.17 -0.65
CA VAL A 166 2.59 -20.77 -0.24
C VAL A 166 1.13 -20.36 -0.22
N LYS A 167 0.71 -19.86 0.95
CA LYS A 167 -0.54 -19.11 1.15
C LYS A 167 -0.19 -17.71 1.65
N SER A 168 -1.13 -16.79 1.62
CA SER A 168 -0.88 -15.40 2.06
C SER A 168 -2.15 -14.63 2.39
N CYS A 169 -2.05 -13.70 3.33
CA CYS A 169 -3.09 -12.73 3.63
C CYS A 169 -3.52 -11.95 2.37
N GLY A 170 -4.81 -11.57 2.28
CA GLY A 170 -5.42 -11.06 1.05
C GLY A 170 -4.91 -9.68 0.58
N PRO A 171 -5.29 -8.60 1.29
CA PRO A 171 -4.76 -7.24 1.11
C PRO A 171 -3.43 -7.05 1.85
N GLU A 172 -2.97 -5.81 2.00
CA GLU A 172 -1.87 -5.43 2.90
C GLU A 172 -2.47 -5.32 4.32
N VAL A 173 -1.96 -6.07 5.30
CA VAL A 173 -2.69 -6.27 6.57
C VAL A 173 -2.58 -5.06 7.52
N HIS A 174 -1.42 -4.39 7.48
CA HIS A 174 -1.12 -3.21 8.31
C HIS A 174 -1.23 -3.46 9.83
N PHE A 175 -0.79 -4.63 10.28
CA PHE A 175 -0.81 -4.96 11.70
C PHE A 175 0.25 -4.16 12.47
N PHE A 176 1.53 -4.46 12.25
CA PHE A 176 2.61 -3.90 13.05
C PHE A 176 2.78 -2.37 12.93
N ASP A 177 2.33 -1.74 11.84
CA ASP A 177 2.37 -0.28 11.68
C ASP A 177 1.12 0.44 12.22
N GLN A 178 -0.09 -0.03 11.91
CA GLN A 178 -1.35 0.72 12.17
C GLN A 178 -2.37 0.01 13.08
N ARG A 179 -2.36 -1.32 13.15
CA ARG A 179 -3.45 -2.10 13.79
C ARG A 179 -2.98 -2.99 14.94
N TYR A 180 -1.74 -2.80 15.41
CA TYR A 180 -1.14 -3.57 16.51
C TYR A 180 -2.03 -3.63 17.78
N PRO A 181 -2.73 -2.55 18.20
CA PRO A 181 -3.65 -2.59 19.34
C PRO A 181 -4.90 -3.47 19.16
N ARG A 182 -5.08 -4.19 18.03
CA ARG A 182 -6.16 -5.17 17.85
C ARG A 182 -5.81 -6.59 18.33
N GLY A 183 -4.62 -6.77 18.90
CA GLY A 183 -4.17 -8.06 19.44
C GLY A 183 -3.83 -9.10 18.36
N LEU A 184 -3.28 -10.23 18.82
CA LEU A 184 -2.79 -11.29 17.92
C LEU A 184 -3.90 -12.16 17.33
N GLN A 185 -5.04 -12.32 18.01
CA GLN A 185 -6.19 -13.02 17.43
C GLN A 185 -6.68 -12.33 16.16
N TRP A 186 -6.90 -11.00 16.20
CA TRP A 186 -7.30 -10.24 15.02
C TRP A 186 -6.32 -10.42 13.85
N TYR A 187 -5.01 -10.51 14.13
CA TYR A 187 -3.98 -10.74 13.11
C TYR A 187 -4.05 -12.16 12.53
N LEU A 188 -4.26 -13.17 13.37
CA LEU A 188 -4.48 -14.55 12.95
C LEU A 188 -5.72 -14.68 12.06
N ASP A 189 -6.80 -13.96 12.36
CA ASP A 189 -8.03 -13.96 11.58
C ASP A 189 -7.81 -13.48 10.13
N GLN A 190 -6.85 -12.57 9.91
CA GLN A 190 -6.49 -12.08 8.56
C GLN A 190 -5.72 -13.11 7.71
N THR A 191 -5.26 -14.22 8.32
CA THR A 191 -4.56 -15.29 7.63
C THR A 191 -5.53 -16.21 6.88
N PRO A 192 -5.15 -16.73 5.70
CA PRO A 192 -5.91 -17.77 5.02
C PRO A 192 -5.69 -19.12 5.70
N ASP A 193 -6.59 -20.06 5.46
CA ASP A 193 -6.45 -21.43 5.95
C ASP A 193 -5.40 -22.18 5.11
N VAL A 194 -4.50 -22.88 5.81
CA VAL A 194 -3.34 -23.57 5.26
C VAL A 194 -3.36 -25.04 5.66
N ARG A 195 -2.94 -25.93 4.76
CA ARG A 195 -2.74 -27.36 5.06
C ARG A 195 -1.30 -27.65 5.48
N ALA A 196 -1.05 -28.87 5.96
CA ALA A 196 0.29 -29.36 6.25
C ALA A 196 1.28 -29.09 5.10
N GLY A 197 2.49 -28.63 5.45
CA GLY A 197 3.53 -28.28 4.47
C GLY A 197 3.33 -26.95 3.71
N GLN A 198 2.26 -26.20 3.99
CA GLN A 198 2.07 -24.83 3.49
C GLN A 198 2.48 -23.78 4.55
N GLN A 199 3.03 -22.64 4.11
CA GLN A 199 3.36 -21.48 4.96
C GLN A 199 2.53 -20.25 4.60
N THR A 200 2.22 -19.42 5.59
CA THR A 200 1.56 -18.12 5.42
C THR A 200 2.58 -17.00 5.23
N ILE A 201 2.47 -16.26 4.12
CA ILE A 201 3.25 -15.05 3.86
C ILE A 201 2.39 -13.79 4.02
N GLU A 202 2.87 -12.79 4.75
CA GLU A 202 2.25 -11.45 4.82
C GLU A 202 3.05 -10.42 4.02
N LYS A 203 2.46 -9.28 3.68
CA LYS A 203 3.09 -8.24 2.84
C LYS A 203 2.51 -6.86 3.14
N THR A 204 3.19 -6.06 3.96
CA THR A 204 2.92 -4.62 4.14
C THR A 204 4.22 -3.83 3.96
N PRO A 205 4.38 -3.01 2.90
CA PRO A 205 5.65 -2.37 2.55
C PRO A 205 6.02 -1.13 3.38
N SER A 206 5.13 -0.68 4.27
CA SER A 206 5.38 0.37 5.25
C SER A 206 6.16 -0.14 6.46
N TYR A 207 6.14 -1.46 6.74
CA TYR A 207 6.86 -2.06 7.86
C TYR A 207 8.34 -1.67 7.86
N PHE A 208 9.01 -1.78 6.71
CA PHE A 208 10.43 -1.44 6.58
C PHE A 208 10.77 -0.01 7.04
N VAL A 209 9.88 0.96 6.80
CA VAL A 209 10.16 2.38 7.03
C VAL A 209 9.69 2.93 8.37
N VAL A 210 8.62 2.38 8.97
CA VAL A 210 8.10 2.82 10.27
C VAL A 210 9.07 2.44 11.40
N LYS A 211 9.19 3.30 12.43
CA LYS A 211 10.23 3.17 13.47
C LYS A 211 10.05 1.94 14.37
N GLY A 212 8.93 1.84 15.08
CA GLY A 212 8.66 0.78 16.09
C GLY A 212 8.12 -0.54 15.52
N VAL A 213 8.22 -0.78 14.21
CA VAL A 213 7.76 -2.06 13.62
C VAL A 213 8.68 -3.24 13.93
N PRO A 214 10.03 -3.12 13.87
CA PRO A 214 10.93 -4.24 14.22
C PRO A 214 10.71 -4.75 15.64
N GLU A 215 10.49 -3.83 16.58
CA GLU A 215 10.21 -4.08 18.00
C GLU A 215 8.94 -4.92 18.21
N ARG A 216 7.81 -4.46 17.65
CA ARG A 216 6.51 -5.17 17.68
C ARG A 216 6.56 -6.54 17.01
N ILE A 217 7.44 -6.71 16.03
CA ILE A 217 7.68 -7.99 15.35
C ILE A 217 8.56 -8.91 16.21
N LEU A 218 9.49 -8.36 17.01
CA LEU A 218 10.30 -9.13 17.96
C LEU A 218 9.46 -9.59 19.16
N GLU A 219 8.55 -8.75 19.66
CA GLU A 219 7.51 -9.14 20.62
C GLU A 219 6.67 -10.30 20.08
N TYR A 220 6.09 -10.13 18.88
CA TYR A 220 5.31 -11.16 18.20
C TYR A 220 6.08 -12.49 18.01
N SER A 221 7.34 -12.43 17.55
CA SER A 221 8.21 -13.59 17.38
C SER A 221 8.41 -14.38 18.68
N LYS A 222 8.55 -13.68 19.82
CA LYS A 222 8.60 -14.28 21.17
C LYS A 222 7.24 -14.86 21.58
N SER A 223 6.14 -14.15 21.32
CA SER A 223 4.77 -14.58 21.64
C SER A 223 4.39 -15.89 20.94
N ILE A 224 4.70 -16.03 19.65
CA ILE A 224 4.46 -17.27 18.86
C ILE A 224 5.62 -18.27 18.91
N ASN A 225 6.67 -17.98 19.70
CA ASN A 225 7.86 -18.82 19.90
C ASN A 225 8.55 -19.31 18.60
N LYS A 226 8.65 -18.43 17.58
CA LYS A 226 9.17 -18.78 16.24
C LYS A 226 10.08 -17.72 15.65
N SER A 227 11.16 -18.19 15.03
CA SER A 227 12.01 -17.40 14.12
C SER A 227 11.23 -16.93 12.90
N LEU A 228 11.56 -15.75 12.39
CA LEU A 228 10.86 -15.11 11.26
C LEU A 228 11.80 -14.94 10.06
N LYS A 229 11.21 -14.88 8.85
CA LYS A 229 11.91 -14.65 7.59
C LYS A 229 11.43 -13.38 6.91
N PHE A 230 12.35 -12.46 6.64
CA PHE A 230 12.07 -11.14 6.08
C PHE A 230 12.46 -11.07 4.61
N LEU A 231 11.49 -10.80 3.74
CA LEU A 231 11.72 -10.49 2.34
C LEU A 231 11.69 -8.97 2.14
N VAL A 232 12.80 -8.42 1.68
CA VAL A 232 12.87 -6.99 1.32
C VAL A 232 13.23 -6.89 -0.16
N ILE A 233 12.35 -6.33 -0.96
CA ILE A 233 12.62 -6.01 -2.35
C ILE A 233 13.04 -4.54 -2.49
N PHE A 234 14.23 -4.33 -3.04
CA PHE A 234 14.76 -3.03 -3.39
C PHE A 234 14.64 -2.75 -4.89
N ARG A 235 14.92 -1.51 -5.28
CA ARG A 235 14.92 -0.96 -6.64
C ARG A 235 15.77 0.31 -6.63
N ASP A 236 16.33 0.76 -7.74
CA ASP A 236 17.00 2.08 -7.84
C ASP A 236 16.17 3.14 -7.06
N PRO A 237 16.73 3.77 -6.01
CA PRO A 237 15.96 4.64 -5.12
C PRO A 237 15.45 5.92 -5.81
N THR A 238 16.10 6.34 -6.90
CA THR A 238 15.69 7.43 -7.80
C THR A 238 14.46 7.02 -8.60
N VAL A 239 14.52 5.87 -9.28
CA VAL A 239 13.40 5.36 -10.09
C VAL A 239 12.22 4.94 -9.20
N ARG A 240 12.50 4.42 -7.99
CA ARG A 240 11.49 4.20 -6.95
C ARG A 240 10.85 5.52 -6.51
N ALA A 241 11.61 6.60 -6.31
CA ALA A 241 11.08 7.91 -5.93
C ALA A 241 10.08 8.46 -6.96
N VAL A 242 10.43 8.43 -8.25
CA VAL A 242 9.53 8.83 -9.34
C VAL A 242 8.26 7.96 -9.35
N SER A 243 8.41 6.64 -9.19
CA SER A 243 7.25 5.73 -9.13
C SER A 243 6.34 5.98 -7.92
N ASP A 244 6.89 6.50 -6.82
CA ASP A 244 6.17 6.83 -5.59
C ASP A 244 5.41 8.14 -5.75
N TYR A 245 6.05 9.18 -6.29
CA TYR A 245 5.40 10.42 -6.72
C TYR A 245 4.21 10.16 -7.65
N VAL A 246 4.36 9.34 -8.69
CA VAL A 246 3.26 8.97 -9.60
C VAL A 246 2.09 8.30 -8.86
N GLN A 247 2.37 7.52 -7.81
CA GLN A 247 1.31 6.90 -7.01
C GLN A 247 0.61 7.87 -6.06
N LEU A 248 1.36 8.83 -5.50
CA LEU A 248 0.81 9.89 -4.65
C LEU A 248 -0.01 10.87 -5.48
N ASN A 249 0.50 11.34 -6.62
CA ASN A 249 -0.20 12.28 -7.50
C ASN A 249 -1.55 11.69 -7.98
N LEU A 250 -1.55 10.44 -8.46
CA LEU A 250 -2.81 9.74 -8.81
C LEU A 250 -3.76 9.62 -7.62
N GLY A 251 -3.26 9.34 -6.41
CA GLY A 251 -4.09 9.29 -5.20
C GLY A 251 -4.70 10.65 -4.85
N VAL A 252 -3.95 11.73 -5.03
CA VAL A 252 -4.42 13.10 -4.80
C VAL A 252 -5.42 13.55 -5.87
N GLN A 253 -5.19 13.18 -7.14
CA GLN A 253 -6.13 13.42 -8.24
C GLN A 253 -7.46 12.68 -8.02
N THR A 254 -7.43 11.41 -7.63
CA THR A 254 -8.66 10.62 -7.37
C THR A 254 -9.41 11.08 -6.11
N LYS A 255 -8.71 11.48 -5.03
CA LYS A 255 -9.35 11.83 -3.74
C LYS A 255 -9.72 13.31 -3.60
N TYR A 256 -8.99 14.22 -4.25
CA TYR A 256 -9.09 15.66 -4.04
C TYR A 256 -9.21 16.46 -5.36
N HIS A 257 -9.40 15.79 -6.51
CA HIS A 257 -9.57 16.40 -7.83
C HIS A 257 -8.51 17.45 -8.25
N ARG A 258 -7.29 17.34 -7.68
CA ARG A 258 -6.15 18.24 -7.92
C ARG A 258 -4.87 17.46 -8.21
N ALA A 259 -3.94 18.07 -8.93
CA ALA A 259 -2.59 17.54 -9.09
C ALA A 259 -1.67 17.95 -7.92
N LEU A 260 -0.63 17.15 -7.69
CA LEU A 260 0.59 17.64 -7.02
C LEU A 260 1.38 18.55 -7.98
N LYS A 261 2.28 19.37 -7.41
CA LYS A 261 3.30 20.08 -8.19
C LYS A 261 4.20 19.06 -8.94
N PRO A 262 4.83 19.46 -10.07
CA PRO A 262 5.80 18.63 -10.80
C PRO A 262 6.86 18.00 -9.89
N PHE A 263 7.38 16.83 -10.29
CA PHE A 263 8.30 16.05 -9.45
C PHE A 263 9.54 16.86 -9.03
N GLU A 264 10.08 17.65 -9.96
CA GLU A 264 11.19 18.58 -9.79
C GLU A 264 10.91 19.57 -8.64
N GLN A 265 9.73 20.18 -8.62
CA GLN A 265 9.30 21.13 -7.57
C GLN A 265 8.99 20.45 -6.23
N MET A 266 8.80 19.13 -6.22
CA MET A 266 8.63 18.32 -4.99
C MET A 266 9.96 17.75 -4.48
N VAL A 267 10.97 17.64 -5.35
CA VAL A 267 12.31 17.11 -5.04
C VAL A 267 13.27 18.21 -4.57
N ILE A 268 13.20 19.41 -5.13
CA ILE A 268 14.10 20.52 -4.79
C ILE A 268 13.53 21.29 -3.61
N LYS A 269 14.37 21.65 -2.63
CA LYS A 269 13.98 22.59 -1.57
C LYS A 269 13.79 23.99 -2.18
N ASN A 270 12.62 24.60 -1.94
CA ASN A 270 12.28 25.96 -2.42
C ASN A 270 13.46 26.94 -2.26
N ASN A 271 13.70 27.75 -3.31
CA ASN A 271 14.70 28.81 -3.35
C ASN A 271 16.16 28.32 -3.11
N SER A 272 16.51 27.11 -3.60
CA SER A 272 17.88 26.59 -3.57
C SER A 272 18.29 25.99 -4.91
N ALA A 273 19.53 26.23 -5.35
CA ALA A 273 20.07 25.68 -6.58
C ALA A 273 20.19 24.14 -6.51
N LEU A 274 19.21 23.44 -7.11
CA LEU A 274 19.11 21.98 -7.26
C LEU A 274 19.22 21.14 -5.97
N LYS A 275 19.17 21.76 -4.77
CA LYS A 275 19.36 21.07 -3.49
C LYS A 275 18.16 20.18 -3.13
N ILE A 276 18.40 18.87 -3.08
CA ILE A 276 17.39 17.85 -2.76
C ILE A 276 16.77 18.07 -1.36
N ASP A 277 15.44 18.06 -1.28
CA ASP A 277 14.73 18.01 -0.01
C ASP A 277 14.74 16.60 0.59
N THR A 278 15.66 16.39 1.53
CA THR A 278 15.78 15.15 2.32
C THR A 278 14.68 15.01 3.37
N SER A 279 13.87 16.05 3.60
CA SER A 279 12.72 16.01 4.50
C SER A 279 11.55 15.22 3.89
N TRP A 280 11.34 15.33 2.57
CA TRP A 280 10.22 14.73 1.86
C TRP A 280 10.17 13.21 2.02
N GLY A 281 9.01 12.67 2.40
CA GLY A 281 8.86 11.25 2.73
C GLY A 281 9.16 10.30 1.56
N VAL A 282 8.95 10.75 0.31
CA VAL A 282 9.38 10.02 -0.88
C VAL A 282 10.90 9.87 -0.94
N ILE A 283 11.69 10.94 -0.74
CA ILE A 283 13.15 10.86 -0.77
C ILE A 283 13.67 10.02 0.39
N LYS A 284 13.18 10.30 1.60
CA LYS A 284 13.56 9.60 2.83
C LYS A 284 13.39 8.08 2.73
N THR A 285 12.31 7.60 2.10
CA THR A 285 12.03 6.18 1.84
C THR A 285 13.10 5.50 0.96
N GLY A 286 13.84 6.24 0.13
CA GLY A 286 14.92 5.72 -0.71
C GLY A 286 16.24 5.48 0.04
N VAL A 287 16.39 5.97 1.27
CA VAL A 287 17.62 5.85 2.07
C VAL A 287 17.66 4.48 2.76
N TYR A 288 17.71 3.41 1.96
CA TYR A 288 17.46 2.04 2.42
C TYR A 288 18.41 1.57 3.53
N ALA A 289 19.68 1.99 3.51
CA ALA A 289 20.67 1.62 4.53
C ALA A 289 20.23 2.03 5.94
N LYS A 290 19.80 3.29 6.15
CA LYS A 290 19.29 3.78 7.45
C LYS A 290 17.99 3.12 7.91
N HIS A 291 17.26 2.51 6.99
CA HIS A 291 16.11 1.68 7.33
C HIS A 291 16.57 0.28 7.75
N LEU A 292 17.41 -0.39 6.96
CA LEU A 292 17.94 -1.72 7.28
C LEU A 292 18.76 -1.72 8.58
N GLU A 293 19.56 -0.68 8.83
CA GLU A 293 20.36 -0.52 10.05
C GLU A 293 19.49 -0.64 11.31
N ARG A 294 18.30 -0.01 11.31
CA ARG A 294 17.34 -0.14 12.41
C ARG A 294 16.80 -1.57 12.55
N TRP A 295 16.57 -2.28 11.45
CA TRP A 295 16.10 -3.67 11.49
C TRP A 295 17.17 -4.63 12.04
N LEU A 296 18.43 -4.42 11.65
CA LEU A 296 19.57 -5.24 12.11
C LEU A 296 19.91 -5.07 13.61
N ARG A 297 19.32 -4.07 14.28
CA ARG A 297 19.38 -3.93 15.76
C ARG A 297 18.44 -4.89 16.50
N TYR A 298 17.44 -5.46 15.82
CA TYR A 298 16.44 -6.37 16.42
C TYR A 298 16.52 -7.80 15.88
N PHE A 299 17.07 -8.00 14.67
CA PHE A 299 17.15 -9.31 14.01
C PHE A 299 18.49 -9.50 13.29
N PRO A 300 19.07 -10.71 13.31
CA PRO A 300 20.33 -11.00 12.63
C PRO A 300 20.17 -10.96 11.11
N ARG A 301 21.28 -10.69 10.39
CA ARG A 301 21.32 -10.51 8.92
C ARG A 301 20.72 -11.72 8.19
N GLU A 302 20.90 -12.91 8.73
CA GLU A 302 20.55 -14.22 8.16
C GLU A 302 19.04 -14.40 8.04
N TRP A 303 18.26 -13.68 8.85
CA TRP A 303 16.79 -13.67 8.78
C TRP A 303 16.25 -12.82 7.62
N PHE A 304 17.11 -12.17 6.83
CA PHE A 304 16.72 -11.34 5.69
C PHE A 304 17.16 -11.93 4.34
N HIS A 305 16.30 -11.78 3.34
CA HIS A 305 16.66 -11.96 1.95
C HIS A 305 16.30 -10.74 1.11
N PHE A 306 17.33 -10.19 0.45
CA PHE A 306 17.27 -8.94 -0.28
C PHE A 306 17.08 -9.18 -1.78
N VAL A 307 15.87 -8.94 -2.25
CA VAL A 307 15.43 -9.14 -3.63
C VAL A 307 15.73 -7.89 -4.46
N SER A 308 16.34 -8.05 -5.63
CA SER A 308 16.48 -6.99 -6.63
C SER A 308 15.21 -6.89 -7.46
N GLY A 309 14.59 -5.71 -7.48
CA GLY A 309 13.44 -5.40 -8.33
C GLY A 309 13.80 -5.34 -9.82
N GLU A 310 15.05 -5.00 -10.14
CA GLU A 310 15.60 -5.08 -11.49
C GLU A 310 15.72 -6.54 -11.98
N GLU A 311 16.33 -7.43 -11.18
CA GLU A 311 16.39 -8.87 -11.48
C GLU A 311 14.99 -9.52 -11.53
N LEU A 312 14.04 -9.06 -10.70
CA LEU A 312 12.65 -9.55 -10.75
C LEU A 312 11.89 -9.11 -12.02
N VAL A 313 12.43 -8.19 -12.81
CA VAL A 313 11.93 -7.85 -14.16
C VAL A 313 12.74 -8.56 -15.23
N ASN A 314 14.06 -8.51 -15.15
CA ASN A 314 14.98 -8.95 -16.21
C ASN A 314 15.24 -10.47 -16.19
N ASN A 315 15.33 -11.07 -15.00
CA ASN A 315 15.71 -12.47 -14.78
C ASN A 315 14.88 -13.12 -13.65
N PRO A 316 13.54 -13.04 -13.70
CA PRO A 316 12.67 -13.39 -12.56
C PRO A 316 12.82 -14.83 -12.08
N PHE A 317 13.20 -15.77 -12.96
CA PHE A 317 13.45 -17.16 -12.57
C PHE A 317 14.62 -17.30 -11.60
N GLN A 318 15.77 -16.68 -11.87
CA GLN A 318 16.94 -16.79 -10.98
C GLN A 318 16.69 -16.06 -9.66
N GLU A 319 16.01 -14.91 -9.71
CA GLU A 319 15.67 -14.16 -8.51
C GLU A 319 14.68 -14.93 -7.61
N ILE A 320 13.64 -15.53 -8.19
CA ILE A 320 12.68 -16.33 -7.43
C ILE A 320 13.29 -17.65 -6.93
N LYS A 321 14.22 -18.26 -7.67
CA LYS A 321 14.99 -19.43 -7.20
C LYS A 321 15.83 -19.12 -5.95
N ARG A 322 16.37 -17.89 -5.83
CA ARG A 322 17.05 -17.43 -4.60
C ARG A 322 16.05 -17.32 -3.44
N VAL A 323 14.83 -16.85 -3.70
CA VAL A 323 13.73 -16.76 -2.71
C VAL A 323 13.23 -18.15 -2.28
N GLU A 324 13.02 -19.11 -3.20
CA GLU A 324 12.61 -20.49 -2.88
C GLU A 324 13.58 -21.14 -1.90
N ARG A 325 14.89 -21.01 -2.15
CA ARG A 325 15.95 -21.51 -1.26
C ARG A 325 15.86 -20.89 0.14
N PHE A 326 15.77 -19.56 0.22
CA PHE A 326 15.69 -18.85 1.51
C PHE A 326 14.43 -19.21 2.31
N LEU A 327 13.30 -19.44 1.63
CA LEU A 327 12.04 -19.84 2.27
C LEU A 327 11.97 -21.35 2.61
N GLU A 328 13.01 -22.14 2.31
CA GLU A 328 13.06 -23.61 2.49
C GLU A 328 11.86 -24.35 1.86
N ILE A 329 11.40 -23.86 0.71
CA ILE A 329 10.33 -24.50 -0.07
C ILE A 329 10.91 -25.30 -1.24
N LYS A 330 10.23 -26.39 -1.62
CA LYS A 330 10.69 -27.29 -2.68
C LYS A 330 10.76 -26.53 -4.02
N PRO A 331 11.88 -26.59 -4.77
CA PRO A 331 12.00 -25.91 -6.06
C PRO A 331 10.86 -26.28 -7.01
N TYR A 332 10.08 -25.28 -7.43
CA TYR A 332 8.84 -25.45 -8.19
C TYR A 332 8.84 -24.58 -9.45
N PHE A 333 9.34 -23.35 -9.36
CA PHE A 333 9.41 -22.46 -10.51
C PHE A 333 10.43 -22.95 -11.54
N ARG A 334 10.14 -22.69 -12.82
CA ARG A 334 10.99 -22.97 -13.98
C ARG A 334 11.05 -21.73 -14.86
N LYS A 335 12.04 -21.63 -15.77
CA LYS A 335 12.13 -20.52 -16.74
C LYS A 335 10.78 -20.26 -17.46
N ALA A 336 10.12 -21.33 -17.91
CA ALA A 336 8.84 -21.28 -18.63
C ALA A 336 7.62 -20.80 -17.80
N ASN A 337 7.75 -20.60 -16.48
CA ASN A 337 6.71 -19.95 -15.67
C ASN A 337 6.68 -18.43 -15.86
N PHE A 338 7.72 -17.84 -16.45
CA PHE A 338 7.87 -16.39 -16.65
C PHE A 338 7.93 -16.08 -18.14
N VAL A 339 7.10 -15.14 -18.59
CA VAL A 339 7.03 -14.72 -19.99
C VAL A 339 7.00 -13.20 -20.05
N PHE A 340 7.91 -12.60 -20.80
CA PHE A 340 7.93 -11.16 -20.96
C PHE A 340 6.79 -10.70 -21.87
N ASN A 341 6.06 -9.66 -21.46
CA ASN A 341 4.97 -9.10 -22.24
C ASN A 341 5.40 -7.71 -22.73
N GLU A 342 5.84 -7.62 -23.99
CA GLU A 342 6.44 -6.41 -24.56
C GLU A 342 5.51 -5.20 -24.52
N LYS A 343 4.23 -5.38 -24.90
CA LYS A 343 3.19 -4.34 -24.84
C LYS A 343 2.97 -3.77 -23.44
N LYS A 344 3.48 -4.45 -22.41
CA LYS A 344 3.45 -4.02 -21.01
C LYS A 344 4.82 -3.59 -20.47
N GLY A 345 5.93 -4.09 -21.03
CA GLY A 345 7.28 -3.87 -20.52
C GLY A 345 7.60 -4.60 -19.21
N PHE A 346 6.86 -5.67 -18.87
CA PHE A 346 7.06 -6.44 -17.63
C PHE A 346 6.77 -7.94 -17.82
N PRO A 347 7.43 -8.83 -17.04
CA PRO A 347 7.06 -10.24 -17.02
C PRO A 347 5.64 -10.47 -16.49
N CYS A 348 4.95 -11.39 -17.16
CA CYS A 348 3.74 -12.05 -16.70
C CYS A 348 4.08 -13.50 -16.33
N PHE A 349 3.23 -14.15 -15.53
CA PHE A 349 3.59 -15.43 -14.90
C PHE A 349 2.47 -16.47 -14.99
N ARG A 350 2.88 -17.74 -15.15
CA ARG A 350 2.02 -18.90 -15.39
C ARG A 350 2.12 -19.86 -14.20
N GLY A 351 0.97 -20.31 -13.68
CA GLY A 351 0.91 -21.39 -12.69
C GLY A 351 1.06 -22.77 -13.34
N ALA A 352 0.92 -23.85 -12.55
CA ALA A 352 1.00 -25.23 -13.05
C ALA A 352 0.05 -25.51 -14.25
N ALA A 353 -1.16 -24.93 -14.23
CA ALA A 353 -2.08 -24.97 -15.36
C ALA A 353 -1.62 -23.98 -16.46
N LYS A 354 -0.93 -24.51 -17.50
CA LYS A 354 -0.35 -23.75 -18.63
C LYS A 354 -1.28 -22.70 -19.26
N LYS A 355 -2.61 -22.92 -19.25
CA LYS A 355 -3.63 -22.02 -19.85
C LYS A 355 -3.82 -20.68 -19.11
N ASN A 356 -3.31 -20.53 -17.89
CA ASN A 356 -3.55 -19.34 -17.05
C ASN A 356 -2.30 -18.45 -16.93
N GLU A 357 -1.95 -17.73 -18.00
CA GLU A 357 -1.00 -16.61 -17.90
C GLU A 357 -1.64 -15.43 -17.16
N ARG A 358 -0.92 -14.89 -16.18
CA ARG A 358 -1.39 -13.79 -15.34
C ARG A 358 -0.38 -12.65 -15.32
N CYS A 359 -0.74 -11.57 -15.99
CA CYS A 359 -0.09 -10.27 -15.83
C CYS A 359 -0.62 -9.58 -14.57
N LEU A 360 0.23 -8.84 -13.85
CA LEU A 360 -0.24 -7.86 -12.85
C LEU A 360 -1.17 -6.83 -13.51
N GLY A 361 -2.24 -6.42 -12.82
CA GLY A 361 -3.21 -5.45 -13.34
C GLY A 361 -2.66 -4.02 -13.50
N LYS A 362 -3.44 -3.17 -14.19
CA LYS A 362 -3.11 -1.81 -14.70
C LYS A 362 -2.47 -0.83 -13.67
N THR A 363 -2.56 -1.10 -12.37
CA THR A 363 -1.95 -0.28 -11.30
C THR A 363 -0.47 -0.59 -11.04
N LYS A 364 0.13 -1.56 -11.73
CA LYS A 364 1.53 -1.99 -11.60
C LYS A 364 2.23 -1.88 -12.96
N GLY A 365 3.39 -1.24 -13.00
CA GLY A 365 4.07 -0.92 -14.27
C GLY A 365 3.47 0.29 -15.00
N ARG A 366 3.05 1.34 -14.27
CA ARG A 366 2.62 2.59 -14.90
C ARG A 366 3.83 3.31 -15.52
N ALA A 367 3.59 4.02 -16.62
CA ALA A 367 4.54 4.99 -17.16
C ALA A 367 4.98 5.99 -16.07
N HIS A 368 6.23 6.42 -16.15
CA HIS A 368 6.77 7.51 -15.36
C HIS A 368 6.76 8.79 -16.21
N PRO A 369 6.61 9.99 -15.62
CA PRO A 369 6.83 11.23 -16.34
C PRO A 369 8.29 11.32 -16.80
N THR A 370 8.54 12.04 -17.90
CA THR A 370 9.86 12.60 -18.17
C THR A 370 10.26 13.51 -17.02
N VAL A 371 11.47 13.34 -16.50
CA VAL A 371 12.04 14.15 -15.43
C VAL A 371 13.35 14.75 -15.93
N ASP A 372 13.66 15.99 -15.56
CA ASP A 372 14.92 16.65 -15.94
C ASP A 372 16.13 15.76 -15.58
N PRO A 373 17.00 15.40 -16.56
CA PRO A 373 18.16 14.55 -16.33
C PRO A 373 19.11 15.07 -15.23
N ARG A 374 19.17 16.38 -15.00
CA ARG A 374 19.96 17.00 -13.93
C ARG A 374 19.41 16.61 -12.56
N ILE A 375 18.08 16.62 -12.40
CA ILE A 375 17.42 16.20 -11.15
C ILE A 375 17.59 14.70 -10.90
N LEU A 376 17.57 13.88 -11.95
CA LEU A 376 17.91 12.45 -11.84
C LEU A 376 19.39 12.23 -11.45
N SER A 377 20.31 13.08 -11.95
CA SER A 377 21.73 13.05 -11.58
C SER A 377 21.96 13.44 -10.13
N GLU A 378 21.35 14.53 -9.65
CA GLU A 378 21.45 14.95 -8.24
C GLU A 378 20.84 13.93 -7.28
N LEU A 379 19.72 13.29 -7.65
CA LEU A 379 19.14 12.20 -6.85
C LEU A 379 20.08 10.99 -6.77
N ARG A 380 20.71 10.58 -7.88
CA ARG A 380 21.71 9.50 -7.88
C ARG A 380 22.91 9.84 -7.02
N ARG A 381 23.48 11.04 -7.18
CA ARG A 381 24.59 11.55 -6.35
C ARG A 381 24.22 11.56 -4.86
N TYR A 382 23.01 11.98 -4.51
CA TYR A 382 22.50 11.95 -3.14
C TYR A 382 22.36 10.53 -2.58
N TYR A 383 21.86 9.58 -3.37
CA TYR A 383 21.66 8.20 -2.91
C TYR A 383 22.94 7.35 -2.89
N ARG A 384 23.92 7.63 -3.77
CA ARG A 384 25.14 6.83 -3.95
C ARG A 384 25.83 6.36 -2.65
N PRO A 385 26.19 7.22 -1.67
CA PRO A 385 26.83 6.76 -0.43
C PRO A 385 25.94 5.83 0.41
N PHE A 386 24.60 6.00 0.35
CA PHE A 386 23.66 5.09 1.02
C PHE A 386 23.44 3.79 0.24
N ASN A 387 23.63 3.79 -1.07
CA ASN A 387 23.64 2.59 -1.90
C ASN A 387 24.89 1.75 -1.60
N GLU A 388 26.07 2.35 -1.57
CA GLU A 388 27.33 1.70 -1.21
C GLU A 388 27.29 1.12 0.22
N GLN A 389 26.72 1.87 1.19
CA GLN A 389 26.47 1.37 2.54
C GLN A 389 25.53 0.15 2.52
N LEU A 390 24.42 0.22 1.77
CA LEU A 390 23.48 -0.90 1.63
C LEU A 390 24.15 -2.13 1.01
N TYR A 391 24.97 -1.97 -0.02
CA TYR A 391 25.61 -3.11 -0.70
C TYR A 391 26.50 -3.91 0.27
N LYS A 392 27.24 -3.21 1.14
CA LYS A 392 28.02 -3.81 2.23
C LYS A 392 27.12 -4.50 3.27
N MET A 393 26.05 -3.84 3.72
CA MET A 393 25.11 -4.38 4.72
C MET A 393 24.26 -5.57 4.23
N THR A 394 24.08 -5.71 2.92
CA THR A 394 23.25 -6.76 2.32
C THR A 394 24.06 -7.93 1.76
N ASP A 395 25.37 -7.79 1.64
CA ASP A 395 26.26 -8.62 0.82
C ASP A 395 25.73 -8.80 -0.61
N ARG A 396 25.31 -7.67 -1.22
CA ARG A 396 24.78 -7.66 -2.59
C ARG A 396 24.93 -6.27 -3.23
N ASN A 397 25.73 -6.18 -4.28
CA ASN A 397 25.72 -5.02 -5.17
C ASN A 397 24.48 -5.10 -6.09
N PHE A 398 23.66 -4.04 -6.13
CA PHE A 398 22.45 -3.96 -6.97
C PHE A 398 22.67 -3.18 -8.28
N GLN A 399 23.89 -2.70 -8.54
CA GLN A 399 24.31 -2.04 -9.78
C GLN A 399 23.47 -0.78 -10.14
N TRP A 400 22.93 -0.06 -9.15
CA TRP A 400 22.30 1.23 -9.36
C TRP A 400 23.33 2.36 -9.61
N PRO A 401 23.04 3.33 -10.50
CA PRO A 401 23.96 4.42 -10.90
C PRO A 401 24.10 5.56 -9.87
#